data_AF-A0A4Y9VPT3-F1
#
_entry.id   AF-A0A4Y9VPT3-F1
#
_cell.length_a   1.000
_cell.length_b   1.000
_cell.length_c   1.000
_cell.angle_alpha   90.00
_cell.angle_beta   90.00
_cell.angle_gamma   90.00
#
_symmetry.space_group_name_H-M   'P 1'
#
loop_
_entity.id
_entity.type
_entity.pdbx_description
1 polymer ?
#
loop_
_entity_poly.entity_id
_entity_poly.type
_entity_poly.pdbx_seq_one_letter_code
_entity_poly.pdbx_strand_id
1 'polypeptide(L)'
;MKKLGIFVLLTVACVLLAATFTFTNNSAKADINQQTARQLLSAGKILPLEKITKLAKEIKPGEVLETELEHKKGMYIYEVELLDAHSQVWEIKLDAKTGKLIKMELED
;
A
#
# COMPACT_ATOMS: atom_id res chain seq x y z
N MET A 1 -12.79 -9.64 -22.41
CA MET A 1 -11.77 -10.65 -22.07
C MET A 1 -10.64 -9.97 -21.32
N LYS A 2 -10.40 -10.40 -20.07
CA LYS A 2 -9.13 -10.43 -19.30
C LYS A 2 -8.31 -9.13 -19.11
N LYS A 3 -8.21 -8.73 -17.83
CA LYS A 3 -7.19 -7.84 -17.23
C LYS A 3 -5.77 -8.30 -17.62
N LEU A 4 -4.78 -7.38 -17.67
CA LEU A 4 -3.50 -7.57 -16.95
C LEU A 4 -2.65 -6.30 -16.91
N GLY A 5 -2.12 -5.98 -15.73
CA GLY A 5 -1.19 -4.87 -15.48
C GLY A 5 0.11 -5.03 -16.25
N ILE A 6 0.52 -3.95 -16.88
CA ILE A 6 1.75 -3.79 -17.65
C ILE A 6 2.36 -2.47 -17.14
N PHE A 7 3.24 -2.54 -16.15
CA PHE A 7 4.15 -1.42 -15.89
C PHE A 7 5.58 -1.83 -15.55
N VAL A 8 5.90 -3.11 -15.44
CA VAL A 8 7.28 -3.54 -15.20
C VAL A 8 7.66 -4.62 -16.21
N LEU A 9 7.81 -4.21 -17.47
CA LEU A 9 8.35 -5.05 -18.53
C LEU A 9 9.27 -4.21 -19.41
N LEU A 10 10.44 -3.80 -18.90
CA LEU A 10 11.53 -3.36 -19.77
C LEU A 10 12.92 -3.30 -19.13
N THR A 11 13.47 -4.42 -18.67
CA THR A 11 14.95 -4.58 -18.62
C THR A 11 15.33 -6.05 -18.80
N VAL A 12 15.14 -6.57 -20.02
CA VAL A 12 15.82 -7.81 -20.45
C VAL A 12 17.10 -7.40 -21.15
N ALA A 13 18.25 -7.82 -20.59
CA ALA A 13 19.40 -8.41 -21.28
C ALA A 13 20.72 -8.07 -20.56
N CYS A 14 21.29 -9.02 -19.81
CA CYS A 14 22.50 -9.74 -20.25
C CYS A 14 23.14 -10.60 -19.14
N VAL A 15 23.31 -11.89 -19.47
CA VAL A 15 24.43 -12.79 -19.09
C VAL A 15 24.33 -13.56 -17.75
N LEU A 16 23.74 -14.76 -17.87
CA LEU A 16 24.30 -16.10 -17.63
C LEU A 16 25.29 -16.37 -16.48
N LEU A 17 25.03 -17.52 -15.82
CA LEU A 17 25.89 -18.37 -14.99
C LEU A 17 26.05 -18.01 -13.49
N ALA A 18 25.21 -18.60 -12.64
CA ALA A 18 25.66 -19.52 -11.58
C ALA A 18 24.47 -20.09 -10.81
N ALA A 19 24.46 -21.41 -10.65
CA ALA A 19 23.52 -22.15 -9.84
C ALA A 19 23.62 -21.71 -8.37
N THR A 20 22.58 -21.04 -7.87
CA THR A 20 22.08 -21.23 -6.51
C THR A 20 20.57 -21.07 -6.55
N PHE A 21 19.84 -22.16 -6.32
CA PHE A 21 18.44 -22.10 -5.89
C PHE A 21 18.44 -21.49 -4.48
N THR A 22 18.56 -20.16 -4.41
CA THR A 22 18.18 -19.46 -3.20
C THR A 22 16.65 -19.46 -3.21
N PHE A 23 16.07 -20.29 -2.36
CA PHE A 23 14.68 -20.12 -1.93
C PHE A 23 14.63 -18.76 -1.23
N THR A 24 14.47 -17.70 -2.01
CA THR A 24 14.13 -16.40 -1.47
C THR A 24 12.74 -16.58 -0.88
N ASN A 25 12.66 -16.37 0.44
CA ASN A 25 11.43 -16.44 1.20
C ASN A 25 10.49 -15.37 0.62
N ASN A 26 9.61 -15.81 -0.28
CA ASN A 26 8.52 -15.02 -0.79
C ASN A 26 7.58 -14.78 0.40
N SER A 27 7.90 -13.78 1.22
CA SER A 27 6.96 -13.21 2.17
C SER A 27 5.90 -12.57 1.31
N ALA A 28 4.90 -13.36 0.92
CA ALA A 28 3.72 -12.86 0.25
C ALA A 28 3.18 -11.75 1.15
N LYS A 29 3.28 -10.49 0.71
CA LYS A 29 2.40 -9.43 1.22
C LYS A 29 1.00 -10.01 1.01
N ALA A 30 0.39 -10.44 2.11
CA ALA A 30 -0.95 -10.99 2.07
C ALA A 30 -1.88 -9.79 2.03
N ASP A 31 -2.23 -9.35 0.82
CA ASP A 31 -3.22 -8.30 0.64
C ASP A 31 -4.48 -8.67 1.43
N ILE A 32 -4.91 -7.76 2.30
CA ILE A 32 -6.13 -7.98 3.08
C ILE A 32 -7.29 -7.91 2.10
N ASN A 33 -7.92 -9.07 1.86
CA ASN A 33 -9.06 -9.10 0.95
C ASN A 33 -10.22 -8.24 1.47
N GLN A 34 -11.10 -7.86 0.54
CA GLN A 34 -12.23 -6.97 0.81
C GLN A 34 -13.23 -7.51 1.84
N GLN A 35 -13.36 -8.83 1.98
CA GLN A 35 -14.25 -9.43 2.99
C GLN A 35 -13.67 -9.24 4.40
N THR A 36 -12.38 -9.50 4.56
CA THR A 36 -11.67 -9.28 5.83
C THR A 36 -11.71 -7.81 6.23
N ALA A 37 -11.46 -6.88 5.29
CA ALA A 37 -11.57 -5.44 5.56
C ALA A 37 -12.97 -5.05 6.08
N ARG A 38 -14.04 -5.56 5.45
CA ARG A 38 -15.42 -5.35 5.93
C ARG A 38 -15.67 -5.91 7.32
N GLN A 39 -15.15 -7.08 7.63
CA GLN A 39 -15.27 -7.69 8.96
C GLN A 39 -14.54 -6.87 10.02
N LEU A 40 -13.32 -6.41 9.72
CA LEU A 40 -12.54 -5.55 10.62
C LEU A 40 -13.25 -4.23 10.89
N LEU A 41 -13.82 -3.61 9.86
CA LEU A 41 -14.61 -2.39 9.98
C LEU A 41 -15.84 -2.61 10.85
N SER A 42 -16.61 -3.68 10.56
CA SER A 42 -17.83 -4.03 11.32
C SER A 42 -17.52 -4.34 12.78
N ALA A 43 -16.34 -4.89 13.06
CA ALA A 43 -15.85 -5.17 14.41
C ALA A 43 -15.24 -3.93 15.11
N GLY A 44 -15.21 -2.76 14.48
CA GLY A 44 -14.60 -1.54 15.02
C GLY A 44 -13.08 -1.62 15.18
N LYS A 45 -12.42 -2.54 14.47
CA LYS A 45 -10.96 -2.73 14.53
C LYS A 45 -10.20 -1.75 13.64
N ILE A 46 -10.85 -1.21 12.63
CA ILE A 46 -10.30 -0.22 11.71
C ILE A 46 -11.32 0.90 11.45
N LEU A 47 -10.84 2.07 11.04
CA LEU A 47 -11.64 3.19 10.59
C LEU A 47 -12.14 2.96 9.15
N PRO A 48 -13.27 3.60 8.77
CA PRO A 48 -13.72 3.59 7.37
C PRO A 48 -12.67 4.21 6.45
N LEU A 49 -12.57 3.67 5.23
CA LEU A 49 -11.66 4.16 4.19
C LEU A 49 -11.80 5.66 3.94
N GLU A 50 -13.04 6.16 3.83
CA GLU A 50 -13.32 7.59 3.63
C GLU A 50 -12.66 8.49 4.69
N LYS A 51 -12.71 8.06 5.96
CA LYS A 51 -12.10 8.81 7.07
C LYS A 51 -10.57 8.84 6.95
N ILE A 52 -9.98 7.71 6.57
CA ILE A 52 -8.53 7.58 6.39
C ILE A 52 -8.07 8.44 5.20
N THR A 53 -8.75 8.36 4.07
CA THR A 53 -8.49 9.21 2.90
C THR A 53 -8.59 10.69 3.25
N LYS A 54 -9.59 11.09 4.05
CA LYS A 54 -9.70 12.48 4.51
C LYS A 54 -8.50 12.90 5.37
N LEU A 55 -8.13 12.09 6.35
CA LEU A 55 -6.97 12.35 7.20
C LEU A 55 -5.66 12.43 6.40
N ALA A 56 -5.46 11.55 5.43
CA ALA A 56 -4.29 11.58 4.56
C ALA A 56 -4.24 12.88 3.74
N LYS A 57 -5.37 13.33 3.18
CA LYS A 57 -5.46 14.62 2.45
C LYS A 57 -5.26 15.85 3.35
N GLU A 58 -5.62 15.77 4.63
CA GLU A 58 -5.33 16.82 5.62
C GLU A 58 -3.82 16.89 5.94
N ILE A 59 -3.12 15.76 5.93
CA ILE A 59 -1.66 15.68 6.14
C ILE A 59 -0.89 16.17 4.92
N LYS A 60 -1.28 15.72 3.72
CA LYS A 60 -0.67 16.10 2.44
C LYS A 60 -1.78 16.34 1.40
N PRO A 61 -1.99 17.59 0.97
CA PRO A 61 -2.93 17.88 -0.11
C PRO A 61 -2.52 17.19 -1.41
N GLY A 62 -3.46 16.49 -2.03
CA GLY A 62 -3.21 15.76 -3.28
C GLY A 62 -4.40 14.93 -3.74
N GLU A 63 -4.24 14.32 -4.90
CA GLU A 63 -5.14 13.30 -5.43
C GLU A 63 -4.73 11.92 -4.89
N VAL A 64 -5.67 11.17 -4.32
CA VAL A 64 -5.37 9.81 -3.84
C VAL A 64 -5.32 8.89 -5.05
N LEU A 65 -4.18 8.23 -5.25
CA LEU A 65 -3.97 7.26 -6.30
C LEU A 65 -4.42 5.87 -5.84
N GLU A 66 -3.96 5.47 -4.66
CA GLU A 66 -4.21 4.15 -4.10
C GLU A 66 -4.45 4.23 -2.59
N THR A 67 -5.17 3.25 -2.06
CA THR A 67 -5.24 3.02 -0.62
C THR A 67 -5.31 1.53 -0.33
N GLU A 68 -4.29 1.03 0.35
CA GLU A 68 -4.18 -0.37 0.74
C GLU A 68 -4.34 -0.54 2.25
N LEU A 69 -4.93 -1.67 2.67
CA LEU A 69 -4.94 -2.09 4.06
C LEU A 69 -3.97 -3.24 4.23
N GLU A 70 -2.91 -3.00 4.98
CA GLU A 70 -1.90 -3.99 5.32
C GLU A 70 -2.02 -4.45 6.78
N HIS A 71 -1.49 -5.63 7.08
CA HIS A 71 -1.26 -6.10 8.44
C HIS A 71 0.22 -6.40 8.64
N LYS A 72 0.93 -5.52 9.34
CA LYS A 72 2.38 -5.64 9.59
C LYS A 72 2.66 -5.55 11.08
N LYS A 73 3.50 -6.47 11.58
CA LYS A 73 3.94 -6.51 12.99
C LYS A 73 2.80 -6.46 14.01
N GLY A 74 1.67 -7.11 13.71
CA GLY A 74 0.50 -7.16 14.60
C GLY A 74 -0.40 -5.91 14.58
N MET A 75 -0.20 -5.01 13.63
CA MET A 75 -0.94 -3.76 13.47
C MET A 75 -1.57 -3.68 12.08
N TYR A 76 -2.81 -3.21 12.01
CA TYR A 76 -3.45 -2.84 10.75
C TYR A 76 -3.02 -1.42 10.36
N ILE A 77 -2.55 -1.24 9.14
CA ILE A 77 -2.00 0.00 8.63
C ILE A 77 -2.68 0.30 7.30
N TYR A 78 -3.17 1.52 7.16
CA TYR A 78 -3.54 2.04 5.85
C TYR A 78 -2.33 2.71 5.20
N GLU A 79 -2.04 2.33 3.98
CA GLU A 79 -1.06 2.96 3.10
C GLU A 79 -1.83 3.76 2.06
N VAL A 80 -1.62 5.07 2.02
CA VAL A 80 -2.30 5.98 1.09
C VAL A 80 -1.26 6.64 0.21
N GLU A 81 -1.35 6.41 -1.10
CA GLU A 81 -0.53 7.09 -2.09
C GLU A 81 -1.24 8.34 -2.62
N LEU A 82 -0.52 9.47 -2.63
CA LEU A 82 -1.05 10.78 -2.98
C LEU A 82 -0.17 11.46 -4.03
N LEU A 83 -0.78 11.87 -5.15
CA LEU A 83 -0.15 12.76 -6.13
C LEU A 83 -0.35 14.21 -5.70
N ASP A 84 0.75 14.93 -5.43
CA ASP A 84 0.70 16.34 -5.11
C ASP A 84 0.72 17.25 -6.37
N ALA A 85 0.54 18.56 -6.16
CA ALA A 85 0.49 19.54 -7.24
C ALA A 85 1.83 19.73 -7.99
N HIS A 86 2.92 19.15 -7.48
CA HIS A 86 4.24 19.15 -8.11
C HIS A 86 4.54 17.82 -8.84
N SER A 87 3.52 16.98 -9.02
CA SER A 87 3.63 15.65 -9.63
C SER A 87 4.52 14.69 -8.85
N GLN A 88 4.62 14.88 -7.53
CA GLN A 88 5.31 13.96 -6.63
C GLN A 88 4.31 12.99 -6.00
N VAL A 89 4.67 11.72 -5.91
CA VAL A 89 3.87 10.71 -5.21
C VAL A 89 4.36 10.58 -3.77
N TRP A 90 3.43 10.66 -2.83
CA TRP A 90 3.71 10.55 -1.40
C TRP A 90 3.02 9.31 -0.85
N GLU A 91 3.79 8.49 -0.15
CA GLU A 91 3.29 7.35 0.60
C GLU A 91 3.01 7.76 2.05
N ILE A 92 1.78 7.58 2.51
CA ILE A 92 1.35 7.91 3.87
C ILE A 92 0.82 6.67 4.59
N LYS A 93 1.53 6.24 5.64
CA LYS A 93 1.11 5.13 6.49
C LYS A 93 0.39 5.64 7.73
N LEU A 94 -0.86 5.23 7.91
CA LEU A 94 -1.73 5.58 9.04
C LEU A 94 -2.11 4.33 9.86
N ASP A 95 -2.13 4.43 11.19
CA ASP A 95 -2.69 3.40 12.05
C ASP A 95 -4.18 3.22 11.73
N ALA A 96 -4.59 2.03 11.34
CA ALA A 96 -5.93 1.83 10.81
C ALA A 96 -7.03 1.99 11.87
N LYS A 97 -6.72 1.84 13.17
CA LYS A 97 -7.69 1.96 14.26
C LYS A 97 -7.90 3.41 14.69
N THR A 98 -6.83 4.20 14.69
CA THR A 98 -6.79 5.54 15.28
C THR A 98 -6.65 6.65 14.26
N GLY A 99 -6.16 6.34 13.05
CA GLY A 99 -5.84 7.31 12.02
C GLY A 99 -4.57 8.10 12.29
N LYS A 100 -3.77 7.72 13.29
CA LYS A 100 -2.51 8.40 13.59
C LYS A 100 -1.47 8.17 12.50
N LEU A 101 -0.75 9.23 12.13
CA LEU A 101 0.38 9.14 11.24
C LEU A 101 1.49 8.27 11.83
N ILE A 102 1.90 7.25 11.08
CA ILE A 102 3.04 6.37 11.40
C ILE A 102 4.26 6.81 10.59
N LYS A 103 4.08 7.02 9.29
CA LYS A 103 5.15 7.38 8.36
C LYS A 103 4.59 8.19 7.20
N MET A 104 5.40 9.11 6.68
CA MET A 104 5.16 9.79 5.41
C MET A 104 6.50 9.87 4.69
N GLU A 105 6.52 9.45 3.43
CA GLU A 105 7.71 9.48 2.57
C GLU A 105 7.36 9.86 1.15
N LEU A 106 8.33 10.47 0.45
CA LEU A 106 8.25 10.66 -0.99
C LEU A 106 8.55 9.30 -1.64
N GLU A 107 7.73 8.92 -2.62
CA GLU A 107 7.96 7.72 -3.42
C GLU A 107 8.90 8.06 -4.58
N ASP A 108 9.96 7.26 -4.74
CA ASP A 108 11.08 7.47 -5.69
C ASP A 108 10.83 6.87 -7.08
#